data_AF-A0A5B8SVC3-F1
#
_entry.id   AF-A0A5B8SVC3-F1
#
_cell.length_a   1.000
_cell.length_b   1.000
_cell.length_c   1.000
_cell.angle_alpha   90.00
_cell.angle_beta   90.00
_cell.angle_gamma   90.00
#
_symmetry.space_group_name_H-M   'P 1'
#
loop_
_entity.id
_entity.type
_entity.pdbx_description
1 polymer ?
#
loop_
_entity_poly.entity_id
_entity_poly.type
_entity_poly.pdbx_seq_one_letter_code
_entity_poly.pdbx_strand_id
1 'polypeptide(L)'
;MAMAKSAGNEFADHLEGSDNRVALSGGYLYIYRGERLLHIASIPSPNLLAEYSADSTVENVDSFTDEEGNAYTIVIHSMKTGVMWSLDQHPVNLEVIKELHYAVRLNDD
;
A
#
# COMPACT_ATOMS: atom_id res chain seq x y z
N MET A 1 -5.07 -18.60 -8.68
CA MET A 1 -4.95 -17.31 -7.98
C MET A 1 -3.71 -16.61 -8.52
N ALA A 2 -3.88 -15.52 -9.26
CA ALA A 2 -2.75 -14.76 -9.80
C ALA A 2 -2.18 -13.86 -8.69
N MET A 3 -0.92 -14.09 -8.32
CA MET A 3 -0.13 -13.14 -7.53
C MET A 3 0.28 -12.01 -8.48
N ALA A 4 -0.22 -10.80 -8.25
CA ALA A 4 0.35 -9.61 -8.88
C ALA A 4 1.73 -9.40 -8.27
N LYS A 5 2.76 -9.61 -9.09
CA LYS A 5 4.18 -9.47 -8.76
C LYS A 5 4.58 -8.03 -9.04
N SER A 6 4.94 -7.26 -8.02
CA SER A 6 5.58 -5.96 -8.24
C SER A 6 7.08 -6.08 -8.05
N ALA A 7 7.81 -5.36 -8.90
CA ALA A 7 9.25 -5.31 -8.92
C ALA A 7 9.75 -4.56 -7.68
N GLY A 8 10.53 -5.23 -6.84
CA GLY A 8 11.38 -4.56 -5.87
C GLY A 8 12.32 -3.64 -6.63
N ASN A 9 12.11 -2.33 -6.49
CA ASN A 9 12.94 -1.32 -7.13
C ASN A 9 14.29 -1.35 -6.41
N GLU A 10 15.34 -1.78 -7.10
CA GLU A 10 16.68 -2.05 -6.54
C GLU A 10 17.39 -0.81 -5.95
N PHE A 11 16.78 0.37 -6.07
CA PHE A 11 17.20 1.66 -5.52
C PHE A 11 16.16 2.36 -4.65
N ALA A 12 15.05 1.70 -4.32
CA ALA A 12 14.01 2.30 -3.49
C ALA A 12 14.45 2.39 -2.02
N ASP A 13 14.37 3.60 -1.46
CA ASP A 13 14.48 3.85 -0.02
C ASP A 13 13.16 3.59 0.75
N HIS A 14 12.08 3.29 0.03
CA HIS A 14 10.74 2.98 0.54
C HIS A 14 9.95 2.07 -0.43
N LEU A 15 8.95 1.33 0.03
CA LEU A 15 8.15 0.46 -0.82
C LEU A 15 6.95 1.24 -1.40
N GLU A 16 6.96 1.47 -2.71
CA GLU A 16 5.86 2.13 -3.42
C GLU A 16 5.10 1.18 -4.37
N GLY A 17 3.86 1.54 -4.69
CA GLY A 17 3.09 0.81 -5.68
C GLY A 17 1.77 1.48 -6.07
N SER A 18 1.17 0.93 -7.13
CA SER A 18 -0.13 1.36 -7.61
C SER A 18 -0.94 0.21 -8.19
N ASP A 19 -2.26 0.34 -8.14
CA ASP A 19 -3.22 -0.54 -8.81
C ASP A 19 -4.22 0.35 -9.58
N ASN A 20 -4.40 0.08 -10.88
CA ASN A 20 -5.28 0.86 -11.74
C ASN A 20 -6.77 0.54 -11.53
N ARG A 21 -7.10 -0.43 -10.67
CA ARG A 21 -8.48 -0.75 -10.29
C ARG A 21 -8.94 0.21 -9.20
N VAL A 22 -10.14 0.75 -9.38
CA VAL A 22 -10.78 1.64 -8.41
C VAL A 22 -11.34 0.80 -7.27
N ALA A 23 -11.00 1.15 -6.03
CA ALA A 23 -11.51 0.49 -4.82
C ALA A 23 -12.93 0.99 -4.49
N LEU A 24 -13.94 0.63 -5.29
CA LEU A 24 -15.31 1.15 -5.13
C LEU A 24 -15.87 0.87 -3.73
N SER A 25 -15.60 -0.32 -3.19
CA SER A 25 -16.00 -0.74 -1.84
C SER A 25 -14.80 -0.81 -0.87
N GLY A 26 -13.71 -0.11 -1.20
CA GLY A 26 -12.45 -0.21 -0.48
C GLY A 26 -11.73 -1.55 -0.69
N GLY A 27 -10.81 -1.89 0.21
CA GLY A 27 -10.04 -3.11 0.15
C GLY A 27 -8.94 -3.17 1.20
N TYR A 28 -7.94 -4.00 0.95
CA TYR A 28 -6.82 -4.25 1.83
C TYR A 28 -5.51 -4.34 1.06
N LEU A 29 -4.50 -3.71 1.62
CA LEU A 29 -3.11 -3.82 1.21
C LEU A 29 -2.38 -4.68 2.24
N TYR A 30 -1.93 -5.84 1.79
CA TYR A 30 -1.17 -6.79 2.60
C TYR A 30 0.31 -6.53 2.40
N ILE A 31 1.04 -6.33 3.48
CA ILE A 31 2.47 -6.07 3.48
C ILE A 31 3.18 -7.30 4.06
N TYR A 32 4.15 -7.81 3.32
CA TYR A 32 4.93 -8.99 3.67
C TYR A 32 6.41 -8.65 3.75
N ARG A 33 7.14 -9.44 4.52
CA ARG A 33 8.60 -9.53 4.46
C ARG A 33 8.98 -10.98 4.18
N GLY A 34 9.54 -11.24 3.00
CA GLY A 34 9.62 -12.60 2.47
C GLY A 34 8.24 -13.26 2.42
N GLU A 35 8.07 -14.39 3.10
CA GLU A 35 6.78 -15.12 3.17
C GLU A 35 5.92 -14.73 4.39
N ARG A 36 6.42 -13.88 5.29
CA ARG A 36 5.72 -13.50 6.52
C ARG A 36 4.84 -12.28 6.29
N LEU A 37 3.57 -12.38 6.67
CA LEU A 37 2.69 -11.21 6.74
C LEU A 37 3.13 -10.31 7.90
N LEU A 38 3.45 -9.05 7.58
CA LEU A 38 3.81 -8.03 8.56
C LEU A 38 2.60 -7.23 9.00
N HIS A 39 1.81 -6.74 8.05
CA HIS A 39 0.72 -5.83 8.34
C HIS A 39 -0.36 -5.85 7.26
N ILE A 40 -1.57 -5.44 7.63
CA ILE A 40 -2.69 -5.26 6.71
C ILE A 40 -3.20 -3.83 6.88
N ALA A 41 -3.04 -3.02 5.84
CA ALA A 41 -3.55 -1.66 5.81
C ALA A 41 -4.87 -1.60 5.03
N SER A 42 -5.80 -0.78 5.50
CA SER A 42 -7.10 -0.60 4.85
C SER A 42 -6.98 0.35 3.66
N ILE A 43 -7.56 -0.03 2.52
CA ILE A 43 -7.72 0.82 1.35
C ILE A 43 -9.12 1.44 1.41
N PRO A 44 -9.24 2.78 1.56
CA PRO A 44 -10.55 3.41 1.61
C PRO A 44 -11.21 3.45 0.22
N SER A 45 -12.54 3.57 0.19
CA SER A 45 -13.24 3.90 -1.05
C SER A 45 -12.99 5.37 -1.42
N PRO A 46 -12.75 5.68 -2.71
CA PRO A 46 -12.58 7.07 -3.12
C PRO A 46 -13.90 7.84 -3.03
N ASN A 47 -13.85 9.17 -2.98
CA ASN A 47 -15.05 9.99 -3.07
C ASN A 47 -15.57 10.00 -4.51
N LEU A 48 -16.45 9.05 -4.83
CA LEU A 48 -17.01 8.89 -6.16
C LEU A 48 -17.91 10.06 -6.59
N LEU A 49 -18.45 10.82 -5.63
CA LEU A 49 -19.35 11.94 -5.89
C LEU A 49 -18.64 13.28 -6.13
N ALA A 50 -17.32 13.34 -5.94
CA ALA A 50 -16.54 14.56 -6.18
C ALA A 50 -16.68 15.05 -7.63
N GLU A 51 -16.99 16.34 -7.84
CA GLU A 51 -17.13 16.92 -9.18
C GLU A 51 -15.79 16.93 -9.94
N TYR A 52 -14.69 17.24 -9.27
CA TYR A 52 -13.34 17.19 -9.83
C TYR A 52 -12.59 15.95 -9.34
N SER A 53 -11.76 15.37 -10.22
CA SER A 53 -10.93 14.20 -9.87
C SER A 53 -9.97 14.47 -8.72
N ALA A 54 -9.48 15.71 -8.57
CA ALA A 54 -8.58 16.10 -7.49
C ALA A 54 -9.23 15.95 -6.10
N ASP A 55 -10.54 16.17 -6.00
CA ASP A 55 -11.31 16.05 -4.75
C ASP A 55 -11.82 14.61 -4.51
N SER A 56 -11.50 13.69 -5.42
CA SER A 56 -11.91 12.28 -5.29
C SER A 56 -10.99 11.46 -4.38
N THR A 57 -9.79 12.00 -4.10
CA THR A 57 -8.76 11.30 -3.34
C THR A 57 -9.16 11.16 -1.87
N VAL A 58 -9.16 9.92 -1.38
CA VAL A 58 -9.28 9.62 0.05
C VAL A 58 -7.98 9.01 0.52
N GLU A 59 -7.39 9.61 1.54
CA GLU A 59 -6.14 9.18 2.14
C GLU A 59 -6.39 8.31 3.37
N ASN A 60 -5.59 7.27 3.54
CA ASN A 60 -5.43 6.55 4.79
C ASN A 60 -3.95 6.49 5.16
N VAL A 61 -3.62 6.95 6.36
CA VAL A 61 -2.26 6.87 6.93
C VAL A 61 -2.30 5.89 8.08
N ASP A 62 -1.40 4.91 8.05
CA ASP A 62 -1.32 3.88 9.08
C ASP A 62 0.14 3.63 9.47
N SER A 63 0.37 3.28 10.73
CA SER A 63 1.72 3.08 11.26
C SER A 63 1.77 1.84 12.13
N PHE A 64 2.84 1.06 11.98
CA PHE A 64 3.04 -0.18 12.72
C PHE A 64 4.52 -0.39 13.06
N THR A 65 4.81 -1.34 13.94
CA THR A 65 6.18 -1.70 14.33
C THR A 65 6.31 -3.21 14.27
N ASP A 66 7.40 -3.71 13.68
CA ASP A 66 7.68 -5.14 13.67
C ASP A 66 8.33 -5.62 14.98
N GLU A 67 8.55 -6.93 15.09
CA GLU A 67 9.15 -7.55 16.28
C GLU A 67 10.62 -7.17 16.50
N GLU A 68 11.30 -6.67 15.46
CA GLU A 68 12.69 -6.22 15.51
C GLU A 68 12.79 -4.73 15.89
N GLY A 69 11.65 -4.05 16.07
CA GLY A 69 11.58 -2.65 16.45
C GLY A 69 11.69 -1.69 15.27
N ASN A 70 11.59 -2.16 14.02
CA ASN A 70 11.51 -1.26 12.87
C ASN A 70 10.10 -0.66 12.83
N ALA A 71 10.02 0.67 12.79
CA ALA A 71 8.77 1.39 12.61
C ALA A 71 8.48 1.56 11.13
N TYR A 72 7.21 1.47 10.76
CA TYR A 72 6.75 1.66 9.39
C TYR A 72 5.58 2.64 9.38
N THR A 73 5.52 3.45 8.33
CA THR A 73 4.38 4.33 8.04
C THR A 73 3.96 4.11 6.61
N ILE A 74 2.69 3.78 6.40
CA ILE A 74 2.11 3.63 5.08
C ILE A 74 1.10 4.73 4.82
N VAL A 75 1.20 5.32 3.64
CA VAL A 75 0.22 6.28 3.12
C VAL A 75 -0.44 5.64 1.91
N ILE A 76 -1.77 5.59 1.91
CA ILE A 76 -2.58 5.01 0.84
C ILE A 76 -3.51 6.10 0.32
N HIS A 77 -3.47 6.33 -0.99
CA HIS A 77 -4.37 7.24 -1.70
C HIS A 77 -5.31 6.44 -2.60
N SER A 78 -6.60 6.52 -2.33
CA SER A 78 -7.65 5.94 -3.17
C SER A 78 -8.30 7.02 -4.02
N MET A 79 -8.32 6.82 -5.34
CA MET A 79 -8.75 7.80 -6.34
C MET A 79 -9.72 7.17 -7.34
N LYS A 80 -10.46 8.00 -8.09
CA LYS A 80 -11.29 7.53 -9.22
C LYS A 80 -10.51 6.82 -10.34
N THR A 81 -9.19 6.93 -10.34
CA THR A 81 -8.29 6.32 -11.34
C THR A 81 -7.55 5.09 -10.83
N GLY A 82 -7.69 4.73 -9.55
CA GLY A 82 -6.97 3.62 -8.95
C GLY A 82 -6.53 3.92 -7.51
N VAL A 83 -5.59 3.11 -7.03
CA VAL A 83 -5.01 3.20 -5.69
C VAL A 83 -3.50 3.35 -5.82
N MET A 84 -2.90 4.21 -5.00
CA MET A 84 -1.45 4.37 -4.87
C MET A 84 -1.04 4.27 -3.40
N TRP A 85 0.16 3.79 -3.13
CA TRP A 85 0.69 3.75 -1.76
C TRP A 85 2.20 3.94 -1.71
N SER A 86 2.66 4.40 -0.56
CA SER A 86 4.07 4.48 -0.16
C SER A 86 4.22 3.99 1.28
N LEU A 87 5.18 3.10 1.51
CA LEU A 87 5.52 2.54 2.81
C LEU A 87 6.97 2.89 3.15
N ASP A 88 7.13 3.74 4.15
CA ASP A 88 8.40 4.19 4.69
C ASP A 88 8.79 3.40 5.94
N GLN A 89 10.09 3.13 6.12
CA GLN A 89 10.65 2.45 7.29
C GLN A 89 11.58 3.37 8.08
N HIS A 90 11.50 3.30 9.42
CA HIS A 90 12.41 3.99 10.33
C HIS A 90 12.96 3.07 11.45
N PRO A 91 14.29 3.01 11.68
CA PRO A 91 15.33 3.60 10.84
C PRO A 91 15.36 2.93 9.46
N VAL A 92 15.81 3.66 8.43
CA VAL A 92 15.88 3.12 7.06
C VAL A 92 16.88 1.98 7.02
N ASN A 93 16.41 0.79 6.63
CA ASN A 93 17.25 -0.37 6.37
C ASN A 93 16.94 -0.94 4.98
N LEU A 94 17.83 -0.69 4.02
CA LEU A 94 17.68 -1.11 2.63
C LEU A 94 17.64 -2.63 2.46
N GLU A 95 18.23 -3.40 3.36
CA GLU A 95 18.13 -4.87 3.31
C GLU A 95 16.71 -5.33 3.65
N VAL A 96 16.10 -4.71 4.65
CA VAL A 96 14.71 -4.99 5.02
C VAL A 96 13.76 -4.56 3.90
N ILE A 97 13.94 -3.35 3.36
CA ILE A 97 13.08 -2.81 2.29
C ILE A 97 13.07 -3.72 1.05
N LYS A 98 14.22 -4.30 0.68
CA LYS A 98 14.33 -5.24 -0.46
C LYS A 98 13.55 -6.55 -0.27
N GLU A 99 13.32 -6.94 0.98
CA GLU A 99 12.53 -8.12 1.33
C GLU A 99 11.03 -7.83 1.42
N LEU A 100 10.63 -6.55 1.37
CA LEU A 100 9.24 -6.17 1.45
C LEU A 100 8.50 -6.48 0.15
N HIS A 101 7.32 -7.05 0.29
CA HIS A 101 6.41 -7.35 -0.80
C HIS A 101 5.00 -6.93 -0.42
N TYR A 102 4.16 -6.71 -1.43
CA TYR A 102 2.76 -6.37 -1.20
C TYR A 102 1.80 -7.22 -2.02
N ALA A 103 0.57 -7.31 -1.55
CA ALA A 103 -0.56 -7.80 -2.33
C ALA A 103 -1.79 -6.93 -2.11
N VAL A 104 -2.47 -6.59 -3.21
CA VAL A 104 -3.72 -5.81 -3.17
C VAL A 104 -4.92 -6.75 -3.30
N ARG A 105 -5.93 -6.53 -2.44
CA ARG A 105 -7.26 -7.16 -2.54
C ARG A 105 -8.31 -6.07 -2.41
N LEU A 106 -9.02 -5.82 -3.50
CA LEU A 106 -10.19 -4.93 -3.49
C LEU A 106 -11.42 -5.75 -3.14
N ASN A 107 -12.39 -5.13 -2.46
CA ASN A 107 -13.62 -5.81 -2.06
C ASN A 107 -14.59 -6.05 -3.23
N ASP A 108 -14.30 -5.46 -4.39
CA ASP A 108 -15.13 -5.52 -5.59
C ASP A 108 -14.78 -6.70 -6.53
N ASP A 109 -13.81 -7.55 -6.14
CA ASP A 109 -13.31 -8.71 -6.88
C ASP A 109 -13.91 -10.04 -6.38
#